data_AF-A0A5C8AYN7-F1
#
_entry.id   AF-A0A5C8AYN7-F1
#
_cell.length_a   1.000
_cell.length_b   1.000
_cell.length_c   1.000
_cell.angle_alpha   90.00
_cell.angle_beta   90.00
_cell.angle_gamma   90.00
#
_symmetry.space_group_name_H-M   'P 1'
#
loop_
_entity.id
_entity.type
_entity.pdbx_description
1 polymer ?
#
loop_
_entity_poly.entity_id
_entity_poly.type
_entity_poly.pdbx_seq_one_letter_code
_entity_poly.pdbx_strand_id
1 'polypeptide(L)'
;MSDLVRVVAARAASPETQRGRDLTGPVRCNEMAAQVTGQADSSMDAKLGSGTSMKMGDDFGNRMASYITAYSDSLEQSRVHNQTAFFKRGQKKISSRAKEAAETASGFEYQVEDVVRQVPSRVIHVAQTNIGRFEAIKKAKETQLNFRWTNQVDIEGQKYQKFFALLIGEDPETEADLLTAEPFAGIVERISVGANQSYNERRTNLQSKQTQIVDDYGNLDAHQMNVAEQRLGVNDYASPDVGEAYMITSAGPVVGGQIHDVRKDTDMVASFPYHWGGVIAKSGSDTVTLENYARKDEDGTKPDTGAEDGRAYFQMYGAPSHLEAGSESFHEVWSRFFANPVTAAFKNTEKEDT
;
A
#
# COMPACT_ATOMS: atom_id res chain seq x y z
N MET A 1 -19.27 18.97 31.80
CA MET A 1 -19.41 19.99 30.75
C MET A 1 -18.11 19.94 29.98
N SER A 2 -18.11 19.24 28.84
CA SER A 2 -16.93 19.06 28.01
C SER A 2 -16.61 20.37 27.30
N ASP A 3 -15.38 20.83 27.43
CA ASP A 3 -14.87 21.98 26.70
C ASP A 3 -14.96 21.69 25.20
N LEU A 4 -15.96 22.26 24.56
CA LEU A 4 -16.01 22.42 23.10
C LEU A 4 -14.74 23.14 22.69
N VAL A 5 -13.81 22.44 22.04
CA VAL A 5 -12.72 23.07 21.31
C VAL A 5 -13.35 23.91 20.22
N ARG A 6 -13.52 25.19 20.53
CA ARG A 6 -14.00 26.19 19.58
C ARG A 6 -12.86 26.41 18.59
N VAL A 7 -12.91 25.75 17.43
CA VAL A 7 -12.08 26.16 16.28
C VAL A 7 -12.66 27.48 15.79
N VAL A 8 -12.32 28.55 16.49
CA VAL A 8 -12.54 29.91 16.00
C VAL A 8 -11.53 30.07 14.88
N ALA A 9 -11.98 30.30 13.64
CA ALA A 9 -11.14 30.99 12.68
C ALA A 9 -10.81 32.37 13.28
N ALA A 10 -9.73 32.43 14.07
CA ALA A 10 -9.45 33.52 14.98
C ALA A 10 -9.27 34.81 14.17
N ARG A 11 -10.28 35.67 14.24
CA ARG A 11 -10.15 37.08 13.87
C ARG A 11 -9.56 37.82 15.06
N ALA A 12 -8.25 37.74 15.22
CA ALA A 12 -7.44 38.72 15.93
C ALA A 12 -6.01 38.64 15.38
N ALA A 13 -5.58 39.71 14.73
CA ALA A 13 -4.21 39.86 14.27
C ALA A 13 -3.30 39.99 15.51
N SER A 14 -2.65 38.90 15.91
CA SER A 14 -1.47 38.97 16.76
C SER A 14 -0.23 38.93 15.86
N PRO A 15 0.80 39.76 16.10
CA PRO A 15 2.09 39.68 15.40
C PRO A 15 2.76 38.30 15.50
N GLU A 16 2.35 37.48 16.47
CA GLU A 16 2.89 36.14 16.74
C GLU A 16 2.16 35.02 15.99
N THR A 17 0.99 35.28 15.40
CA THR A 17 0.26 34.32 14.56
C THR A 17 0.35 34.73 13.09
N GLN A 18 1.53 34.51 12.50
CA GLN A 18 1.73 34.65 11.05
C GLN A 18 0.85 33.63 10.31
N ARG A 19 -0.27 34.09 9.77
CA ARG A 19 -1.17 33.32 8.91
C ARG A 19 -0.43 32.70 7.74
N GLY A 20 -0.80 31.46 7.39
CA GLY A 20 -0.65 30.90 6.06
C GLY A 20 0.79 30.61 5.60
N ARG A 21 1.75 30.49 6.53
CA ARG A 21 3.13 30.07 6.22
C ARG A 21 3.46 28.63 6.61
N ASP A 22 2.58 27.94 7.33
CA ASP A 22 2.82 26.56 7.77
C ASP A 22 2.46 25.51 6.70
N LEU A 23 1.80 25.91 5.61
CA LEU A 23 1.73 25.15 4.36
C LEU A 23 2.73 25.78 3.40
N THR A 24 3.96 25.25 3.35
CA THR A 24 5.11 25.85 2.65
C THR A 24 5.12 25.61 1.13
N GLY A 25 3.98 25.30 0.52
CA GLY A 25 3.88 25.05 -0.92
C GLY A 25 2.49 24.59 -1.37
N PRO A 26 2.35 24.20 -2.66
CA PRO A 26 1.16 23.53 -3.18
C PRO A 26 0.73 22.40 -2.25
N VAL A 27 -0.52 22.40 -1.80
CA VAL A 27 -0.96 21.41 -0.81
C VAL A 27 -1.06 20.04 -1.49
N ARG A 28 -0.01 19.22 -1.34
CA ARG A 28 -0.05 17.81 -1.76
C ARG A 28 -0.97 17.07 -0.79
N CYS A 29 -1.77 16.12 -1.29
CA CYS A 29 -2.77 15.43 -0.45
C CYS A 29 -2.13 14.70 0.74
N ASN A 30 -0.92 14.16 0.52
CA ASN A 30 -0.14 13.52 1.58
C ASN A 30 0.32 14.52 2.64
N GLU A 31 0.76 15.73 2.25
CA GLU A 31 1.19 16.76 3.19
C GLU A 31 0.02 17.27 4.05
N MET A 32 -1.19 17.38 3.48
CA MET A 32 -2.39 17.74 4.25
C MET A 32 -2.76 16.65 5.26
N ALA A 33 -2.78 15.39 4.81
CA ALA A 33 -3.04 14.26 5.70
C ALA A 33 -1.97 14.17 6.80
N ALA A 34 -0.71 14.37 6.44
CA ALA A 34 0.43 14.42 7.34
C ALA A 34 0.29 15.52 8.40
N GLN A 35 -0.08 16.74 7.98
CA GLN A 35 -0.28 17.86 8.89
C GLN A 35 -1.47 17.67 9.82
N VAL A 36 -2.58 17.11 9.33
CA VAL A 36 -3.78 16.89 10.16
C VAL A 36 -3.55 15.75 11.15
N THR A 37 -2.88 14.67 10.72
CA THR A 37 -2.63 13.48 11.55
C THR A 37 -1.39 13.60 12.43
N GLY A 38 -0.51 14.56 12.16
CA GLY A 38 0.81 14.66 12.79
C GLY A 38 1.82 13.61 12.32
N GLN A 39 1.51 12.85 11.27
CA GLN A 39 2.38 11.79 10.72
C GLN A 39 3.16 12.33 9.52
N ALA A 40 4.42 11.93 9.30
CA ALA A 40 5.12 12.27 8.06
C ALA A 40 4.65 11.39 6.88
N ASP A 41 4.76 11.87 5.64
CA ASP A 41 4.35 11.15 4.41
C ASP A 41 4.80 9.68 4.34
N SER A 42 5.99 9.37 4.86
CA SER A 42 6.57 8.01 4.85
C SER A 42 6.00 7.04 5.90
N SER A 43 5.09 7.50 6.75
CA SER A 43 4.55 6.74 7.90
C SER A 43 3.02 6.70 8.00
N MET A 44 2.28 7.14 6.97
CA MET A 44 0.82 7.05 6.99
C MET A 44 0.38 5.58 6.93
N ASP A 45 -0.07 5.09 8.07
CA ASP A 45 -0.55 3.73 8.30
C ASP A 45 -2.08 3.76 8.51
N ALA A 46 -2.85 3.18 7.59
CA ALA A 46 -4.26 2.96 7.82
C ALA A 46 -4.43 1.81 8.82
N LYS A 47 -5.10 2.09 9.95
CA LYS A 47 -5.44 1.08 10.95
C LYS A 47 -6.86 0.57 10.71
N LEU A 48 -6.96 -0.70 10.34
CA LEU A 48 -8.25 -1.36 10.21
C LEU A 48 -8.75 -1.84 11.58
N GLY A 49 -10.07 -1.96 11.72
CA GLY A 49 -10.74 -2.49 12.91
C GLY A 49 -10.28 -3.91 13.31
N SER A 50 -9.73 -4.68 12.37
CA SER A 50 -9.11 -6.00 12.64
C SER A 50 -7.74 -5.93 13.34
N GLY A 51 -7.19 -4.73 13.58
CA GLY A 51 -5.82 -4.55 14.07
C GLY A 51 -4.75 -4.69 12.98
N THR A 52 -5.16 -4.81 11.71
CA THR A 52 -4.24 -4.73 10.58
C THR A 52 -3.82 -3.28 10.34
N SER A 53 -2.51 -3.04 10.26
CA SER A 53 -1.94 -1.78 9.76
C SER A 53 -1.55 -1.93 8.29
N MET A 54 -1.91 -0.94 7.46
CA MET A 54 -1.57 -0.87 6.04
C MET A 54 -0.82 0.42 5.71
N LYS A 55 0.40 0.24 5.18
CA LYS A 55 1.16 1.34 4.59
C LYS A 55 0.54 1.80 3.28
N MET A 56 0.52 3.12 3.09
CA MET A 56 0.24 3.72 1.79
C MET A 56 1.25 3.26 0.72
N GLY A 57 0.75 3.03 -0.50
CA GLY A 57 1.52 2.63 -1.68
C GLY A 57 0.61 2.47 -2.91
N ASP A 58 1.21 2.24 -4.08
CA ASP A 58 0.54 2.31 -5.41
C ASP A 58 -0.66 1.36 -5.62
N ASP A 59 -0.81 0.34 -4.76
CA ASP A 59 -1.85 -0.69 -4.86
C ASP A 59 -2.79 -0.72 -3.64
N PHE A 60 -2.87 0.38 -2.89
CA PHE A 60 -3.63 0.46 -1.64
C PHE A 60 -5.13 0.12 -1.84
N GLY A 61 -5.77 0.65 -2.88
CA GLY A 61 -7.18 0.40 -3.17
C GLY A 61 -7.49 -1.09 -3.37
N ASN A 62 -6.71 -1.77 -4.21
CA ASN A 62 -6.84 -3.21 -4.45
C ASN A 62 -6.55 -4.05 -3.19
N ARG A 63 -5.59 -3.62 -2.36
CA ARG A 63 -5.34 -4.27 -1.06
C ARG A 63 -6.55 -4.16 -0.16
N MET A 64 -7.14 -2.98 0.00
CA MET A 64 -8.33 -2.83 0.84
C MET A 64 -9.52 -3.62 0.32
N ALA A 65 -9.81 -3.55 -0.99
CA ALA A 65 -10.84 -4.36 -1.62
C ALA A 65 -10.64 -5.86 -1.34
N SER A 66 -9.39 -6.34 -1.40
CA SER A 66 -9.05 -7.73 -1.07
C SER A 66 -9.32 -8.08 0.41
N TYR A 67 -9.12 -7.16 1.34
CA TYR A 67 -9.44 -7.40 2.75
C TYR A 67 -10.95 -7.45 2.98
N ILE A 68 -11.71 -6.61 2.28
CA ILE A 68 -13.18 -6.59 2.36
C ILE A 68 -13.78 -7.89 1.84
N THR A 69 -13.26 -8.46 0.76
CA THR A 69 -13.69 -9.77 0.23
C THR A 69 -13.17 -10.96 1.02
N ALA A 70 -12.57 -10.73 2.20
CA ALA A 70 -12.00 -11.76 3.06
C ALA A 70 -10.89 -12.61 2.38
N TYR A 71 -10.25 -12.12 1.31
CA TYR A 71 -9.04 -12.76 0.78
C TYR A 71 -7.93 -12.82 1.84
N SER A 72 -7.89 -11.83 2.75
CA SER A 72 -6.96 -11.80 3.88
C SER A 72 -7.33 -12.70 5.05
N ASP A 73 -8.56 -13.23 5.13
CA ASP A 73 -8.92 -14.19 6.19
C ASP A 73 -8.04 -15.44 6.09
N SER A 74 -7.45 -15.71 4.94
CA SER A 74 -6.46 -16.76 4.75
C SER A 74 -5.10 -16.45 5.41
N LEU A 75 -4.68 -15.17 5.48
CA LEU A 75 -3.48 -14.73 6.22
C LEU A 75 -3.76 -14.59 7.73
N GLU A 76 -4.98 -14.18 8.09
CA GLU A 76 -5.42 -14.03 9.48
C GLU A 76 -5.73 -15.39 10.12
N GLN A 77 -6.37 -16.32 9.41
CA GLN A 77 -6.50 -17.73 9.79
C GLN A 77 -5.13 -18.42 9.80
N SER A 78 -4.21 -18.12 8.88
CA SER A 78 -2.82 -18.63 8.96
C SER A 78 -2.06 -18.06 10.16
N ARG A 79 -2.30 -16.80 10.54
CA ARG A 79 -1.79 -16.19 11.78
C ARG A 79 -2.36 -16.85 13.03
N VAL A 80 -3.68 -17.04 13.09
CA VAL A 80 -4.40 -17.69 14.20
C VAL A 80 -4.03 -19.17 14.32
N HIS A 81 -3.87 -19.87 13.20
CA HIS A 81 -3.39 -21.25 13.14
C HIS A 81 -1.94 -21.38 13.65
N ASN A 82 -1.07 -20.42 13.29
CA ASN A 82 0.31 -20.39 13.81
C ASN A 82 0.39 -19.94 15.28
N GLN A 83 -0.58 -19.16 15.78
CA GLN A 83 -0.67 -18.76 17.19
C GLN A 83 -1.16 -19.90 18.10
N THR A 84 -1.97 -20.81 17.57
CA THR A 84 -2.54 -21.96 18.31
C THR A 84 -1.70 -23.23 18.21
N ALA A 85 -0.72 -23.28 17.31
CA ALA A 85 0.28 -24.36 17.30
C ALA A 85 1.17 -24.28 18.55
N PHE A 86 1.29 -25.41 19.27
CA PHE A 86 1.87 -25.61 20.60
C PHE A 86 3.31 -25.08 20.88
N PHE A 87 3.91 -24.34 19.96
CA PHE A 87 5.18 -23.64 20.16
C PHE A 87 5.04 -22.21 19.67
N LYS A 88 5.07 -21.24 20.60
CA LYS A 88 5.13 -19.80 20.32
C LYS A 88 6.32 -19.47 19.40
N ARG A 89 6.13 -19.59 18.08
CA ARG A 89 7.07 -19.08 17.07
C ARG A 89 6.71 -17.63 16.85
N GLY A 90 7.41 -16.74 17.56
CA GLY A 90 7.19 -15.30 17.48
C GLY A 90 7.24 -14.78 16.03
N GLN A 91 6.40 -13.78 15.73
CA GLN A 91 6.49 -12.77 14.64
C GLN A 91 7.18 -13.20 13.32
N LYS A 92 7.11 -14.47 12.91
CA LYS A 92 7.72 -14.92 11.66
C LYS A 92 6.86 -14.44 10.51
N LYS A 93 7.48 -13.73 9.56
CA LYS A 93 6.88 -13.39 8.27
C LYS A 93 6.24 -14.63 7.67
N ILE A 94 5.00 -14.49 7.21
CA ILE A 94 4.25 -15.57 6.56
C ILE A 94 5.05 -16.04 5.35
N SER A 95 5.26 -17.35 5.23
CA SER A 95 6.02 -17.91 4.11
C SER A 95 5.26 -17.70 2.78
N SER A 96 5.97 -17.52 1.67
CA SER A 96 5.37 -17.39 0.33
C SER A 96 4.41 -18.52 0.00
N ARG A 97 4.74 -19.77 0.39
CA ARG A 97 3.89 -20.95 0.21
C ARG A 97 2.59 -20.91 1.01
N ALA A 98 2.65 -20.36 2.23
CA ALA A 98 1.46 -20.20 3.07
C ALA A 98 0.55 -19.09 2.50
N LYS A 99 1.14 -18.02 1.95
CA LYS A 99 0.41 -16.97 1.22
C LYS A 99 -0.25 -17.50 -0.06
N GLU A 100 0.46 -18.29 -0.85
CA GLU A 100 -0.08 -18.91 -2.07
C GLU A 100 -1.22 -19.89 -1.75
N ALA A 101 -1.06 -20.74 -0.73
CA ALA A 101 -2.13 -21.65 -0.28
C ALA A 101 -3.36 -20.90 0.25
N ALA A 102 -3.12 -19.77 0.91
CA ALA A 102 -4.14 -18.84 1.37
C ALA A 102 -4.93 -18.23 0.20
N GLU A 103 -4.22 -17.68 -0.79
CA GLU A 103 -4.80 -17.10 -2.01
C GLU A 103 -5.59 -18.16 -2.80
N THR A 104 -5.05 -19.37 -2.99
CA THR A 104 -5.77 -20.47 -3.65
C THR A 104 -7.00 -20.92 -2.87
N ALA A 105 -6.92 -21.04 -1.54
CA ALA A 105 -8.06 -21.44 -0.71
C ALA A 105 -9.20 -20.41 -0.73
N SER A 106 -8.88 -19.14 -0.95
CA SER A 106 -9.85 -18.07 -1.13
C SER A 106 -10.38 -17.95 -2.55
N GLY A 107 -9.98 -18.81 -3.49
CA GLY A 107 -10.51 -18.84 -4.87
C GLY A 107 -9.80 -17.92 -5.85
N PHE A 108 -8.60 -17.42 -5.52
CA PHE A 108 -7.83 -16.56 -6.42
C PHE A 108 -7.33 -17.36 -7.63
N GLU A 109 -7.82 -17.03 -8.82
CA GLU A 109 -7.49 -17.62 -10.13
C GLU A 109 -6.71 -16.63 -11.00
N TYR A 110 -5.80 -15.86 -10.39
CA TYR A 110 -4.97 -14.94 -11.17
C TYR A 110 -4.08 -15.72 -12.13
N GLN A 111 -3.95 -15.21 -13.35
CA GLN A 111 -3.05 -15.82 -14.32
C GLN A 111 -1.61 -15.69 -13.83
N VAL A 112 -0.98 -16.84 -13.61
CA VAL A 112 0.45 -16.95 -13.35
C VAL A 112 1.12 -17.21 -14.68
N GLU A 113 1.94 -16.26 -15.12
CA GLU A 113 2.74 -16.40 -16.32
C GLU A 113 4.15 -16.86 -15.93
N ASP A 114 4.54 -18.04 -16.39
CA ASP A 114 5.94 -18.46 -16.35
C ASP A 114 6.67 -17.82 -17.52
N VAL A 115 7.32 -16.68 -17.27
CA VAL A 115 8.09 -15.97 -18.27
C VAL A 115 9.53 -16.47 -18.24
N VAL A 116 9.99 -17.02 -19.36
CA VAL A 116 11.40 -17.34 -19.54
C VAL A 116 12.10 -16.14 -20.15
N ARG A 117 12.93 -15.45 -19.37
CA ARG A 117 13.79 -14.36 -19.89
C ARG A 117 15.25 -14.75 -19.90
N GLN A 118 16.00 -14.18 -20.85
CA GLN A 118 17.46 -14.22 -20.83
C GLN A 118 17.96 -13.08 -19.95
N VAL A 119 18.71 -13.41 -18.89
CA VAL A 119 19.28 -12.42 -17.98
C VAL A 119 20.80 -12.43 -18.04
N PRO A 120 21.45 -11.27 -17.91
CA PRO A 120 22.89 -11.21 -17.72
C PRO A 120 23.30 -12.01 -16.47
N SER A 121 24.53 -12.52 -16.49
CA SER A 121 25.09 -13.17 -15.31
C SER A 121 26.53 -12.73 -15.04
N ARG A 122 26.95 -12.89 -13.79
CA ARG A 122 28.35 -12.89 -13.39
C ARG A 122 28.73 -14.29 -12.92
N VAL A 123 29.92 -14.73 -13.30
CA VAL A 123 30.54 -15.91 -12.70
C VAL A 123 31.24 -15.46 -11.45
N ILE A 124 30.84 -16.02 -10.31
CA ILE A 124 31.45 -15.72 -9.03
C ILE A 124 32.10 -16.94 -8.40
N HIS A 125 33.16 -16.71 -7.64
CA HIS A 125 33.83 -17.72 -6.84
C HIS A 125 33.81 -17.32 -5.38
N VAL A 126 33.33 -18.25 -4.54
CA VAL A 126 33.30 -18.12 -3.09
C VAL A 126 34.23 -19.20 -2.53
N ALA A 127 35.22 -18.81 -1.73
CA ALA A 127 36.12 -19.78 -1.13
C ALA A 127 35.34 -20.77 -0.24
N GLN A 128 35.82 -22.02 -0.16
CA GLN A 128 35.15 -23.05 0.65
C GLN A 128 35.01 -22.63 2.13
N THR A 129 35.95 -21.83 2.65
CA THR A 129 35.91 -21.27 4.00
C THR A 129 34.80 -20.24 4.21
N ASN A 130 34.35 -19.58 3.14
CA ASN A 130 33.33 -18.52 3.16
C ASN A 130 31.92 -19.03 2.79
N ILE A 131 31.78 -20.29 2.37
CA ILE A 131 30.50 -20.82 1.85
C ILE A 131 29.36 -20.73 2.86
N GLY A 132 29.62 -21.00 4.14
CA GLY A 132 28.60 -20.91 5.19
C GLY A 132 28.10 -19.47 5.41
N ARG A 133 29.00 -18.48 5.32
CA ARG A 133 28.64 -17.05 5.38
C ARG A 133 27.85 -16.66 4.14
N PHE A 134 28.31 -17.07 2.95
CA PHE A 134 27.62 -16.80 1.69
C PHE A 134 26.18 -17.33 1.67
N GLU A 135 25.98 -18.59 2.09
CA GLU A 135 24.65 -19.20 2.20
C GLU A 135 23.72 -18.45 3.16
N ALA A 136 24.28 -17.88 4.24
CA ALA A 136 23.51 -17.08 5.19
C ALA A 136 23.07 -15.71 4.63
N ILE A 137 23.89 -15.10 3.76
CA ILE A 137 23.64 -13.74 3.25
C ILE A 137 23.02 -13.69 1.86
N LYS A 138 23.12 -14.74 1.05
CA LYS A 138 22.69 -14.70 -0.36
C LYS A 138 21.20 -14.37 -0.55
N LYS A 139 20.38 -14.59 0.49
CA LYS A 139 18.96 -14.21 0.53
C LYS A 139 18.73 -12.71 0.69
N ALA A 140 19.71 -11.95 1.17
CA ALA A 140 19.56 -10.52 1.45
C ALA A 140 19.25 -9.69 0.19
N LYS A 141 19.55 -10.21 -1.00
CA LYS A 141 19.38 -9.55 -2.30
C LYS A 141 18.61 -10.43 -3.30
N GLU A 142 17.76 -11.34 -2.84
CA GLU A 142 17.08 -12.34 -3.70
C GLU A 142 16.09 -11.75 -4.71
N THR A 143 15.69 -10.49 -4.55
CA THR A 143 14.88 -9.75 -5.54
C THR A 143 15.71 -9.19 -6.70
N GLN A 144 17.04 -9.12 -6.54
CA GLN A 144 17.99 -8.51 -7.48
C GLN A 144 18.96 -9.55 -8.05
N LEU A 145 19.31 -10.56 -7.24
CA LEU A 145 20.31 -11.56 -7.58
C LEU A 145 19.77 -12.97 -7.34
N ASN A 146 19.95 -13.86 -8.31
CA ASN A 146 19.71 -15.29 -8.14
C ASN A 146 21.01 -16.07 -8.34
N PHE A 147 21.39 -16.89 -7.35
CA PHE A 147 22.64 -17.64 -7.39
C PHE A 147 22.40 -19.10 -7.77
N ARG A 148 22.99 -19.53 -8.89
CA ARG A 148 22.98 -20.92 -9.35
C ARG A 148 24.34 -21.55 -9.16
N TRP A 149 24.39 -22.57 -8.33
CA TRP A 149 25.57 -23.40 -8.17
C TRP A 149 25.90 -24.13 -9.47
N THR A 150 27.19 -24.23 -9.81
CA THR A 150 27.65 -25.03 -10.95
C THR A 150 28.46 -26.23 -10.49
N ASN A 151 29.63 -25.98 -9.92
CA ASN A 151 30.62 -26.98 -9.58
C ASN A 151 31.66 -26.37 -8.64
N GLN A 152 32.51 -27.23 -8.09
CA GLN A 152 33.70 -26.79 -7.35
C GLN A 152 34.89 -26.69 -8.31
N VAL A 153 35.75 -25.70 -8.11
CA VAL A 153 36.98 -25.52 -8.90
C VAL A 153 38.16 -25.33 -7.95
N ASP A 154 39.34 -25.77 -8.37
CA ASP A 154 40.60 -25.48 -7.70
C ASP A 154 41.33 -24.42 -8.50
N ILE A 155 41.70 -23.33 -7.84
CA ILE A 155 42.46 -22.25 -8.46
C ILE A 155 43.60 -21.90 -7.53
N GLU A 156 44.82 -22.05 -8.04
CA GLU A 156 46.06 -21.74 -7.30
C GLU A 156 46.18 -22.52 -5.97
N GLY A 157 45.63 -23.75 -5.90
CA GLY A 157 45.67 -24.60 -4.72
C GLY A 157 44.58 -24.29 -3.69
N GLN A 158 43.68 -23.35 -3.98
CA GLN A 158 42.53 -23.01 -3.16
C GLN A 158 41.24 -23.50 -3.81
N LYS A 159 40.38 -24.16 -3.01
CA LYS A 159 39.08 -24.67 -3.45
C LYS A 159 38.02 -23.58 -3.37
N TYR A 160 37.33 -23.39 -4.48
CA TYR A 160 36.23 -22.45 -4.64
C TYR A 160 34.94 -23.15 -5.04
N GLN A 161 33.83 -22.64 -4.51
CA GLN A 161 32.53 -22.90 -5.07
C GLN A 161 32.21 -21.87 -6.16
N LYS A 162 31.95 -22.35 -7.39
CA LYS A 162 31.56 -21.51 -8.52
C LYS A 162 30.04 -21.38 -8.60
N PHE A 163 29.58 -20.15 -8.81
CA PHE A 163 28.17 -19.84 -9.06
C PHE A 163 28.02 -18.95 -10.30
N PHE A 164 26.85 -19.05 -10.93
CA PHE A 164 26.31 -17.96 -11.73
C PHE A 164 25.45 -17.07 -10.82
N ALA A 165 25.82 -15.81 -10.68
CA ALA A 165 24.98 -14.76 -10.13
C ALA A 165 24.18 -14.15 -11.29
N LEU A 166 22.91 -14.52 -11.39
CA LEU A 166 21.97 -13.99 -12.37
C LEU A 166 21.49 -12.62 -11.88
N LEU A 167 21.57 -11.63 -12.76
CA LEU A 167 21.17 -10.24 -12.49
C LEU A 167 19.71 -10.10 -12.93
N ILE A 168 18.80 -10.15 -11.96
CA ILE A 168 17.36 -10.34 -12.19
C ILE A 168 16.52 -9.11 -11.82
N GLY A 169 17.10 -8.02 -11.33
CA GLY A 169 16.31 -6.81 -11.10
C GLY A 169 16.13 -6.00 -12.39
N GLU A 170 15.89 -4.70 -12.20
CA GLU A 170 15.59 -3.74 -13.27
C GLU A 170 16.84 -3.13 -13.90
N ASP A 171 17.97 -3.11 -13.18
CA ASP A 171 19.24 -2.52 -13.64
C ASP A 171 20.41 -3.48 -13.38
N PRO A 172 20.73 -4.34 -14.38
CA PRO A 172 21.78 -5.35 -14.25
C PRO A 172 23.16 -4.78 -13.93
N GLU A 173 23.48 -3.55 -14.32
CA GLU A 173 24.82 -2.99 -14.06
C GLU A 173 24.93 -2.56 -12.59
N THR A 174 23.92 -1.87 -12.06
CA THR A 174 23.84 -1.56 -10.62
C THR A 174 23.79 -2.84 -9.76
N GLU A 175 23.18 -3.91 -10.26
CA GLU A 175 23.12 -5.21 -9.58
C GLU A 175 24.47 -5.93 -9.56
N ALA A 176 25.28 -5.77 -10.60
CA ALA A 176 26.63 -6.33 -10.61
C ALA A 176 27.48 -5.73 -9.47
N ASP A 177 27.31 -4.45 -9.18
CA ASP A 177 28.03 -3.75 -8.10
C ASP A 177 27.68 -4.32 -6.72
N LEU A 178 26.47 -4.84 -6.53
CA LEU A 178 26.06 -5.49 -5.28
C LEU A 178 26.97 -6.66 -4.89
N LEU A 179 27.55 -7.37 -5.87
CA LEU A 179 28.46 -8.48 -5.62
C LEU A 179 29.80 -8.04 -5.01
N THR A 180 30.14 -6.76 -5.12
CA THR A 180 31.35 -6.15 -4.54
C THR A 180 31.07 -5.33 -3.29
N ALA A 181 29.81 -5.00 -3.03
CA ALA A 181 29.36 -4.27 -1.86
C ALA A 181 28.97 -5.21 -0.70
N GLU A 182 28.84 -4.67 0.51
CA GLU A 182 28.24 -5.40 1.63
C GLU A 182 26.80 -5.86 1.26
N PRO A 183 26.40 -7.10 1.59
CA PRO A 183 27.10 -8.05 2.47
C PRO A 183 28.10 -8.99 1.75
N PHE A 184 28.27 -8.88 0.43
CA PHE A 184 29.07 -9.81 -0.37
C PHE A 184 30.56 -9.46 -0.43
N ALA A 185 30.91 -8.22 -0.08
CA ALA A 185 32.27 -7.73 0.02
C ALA A 185 33.15 -8.69 0.88
N GLY A 186 34.30 -9.08 0.34
CA GLY A 186 35.24 -9.99 1.01
C GLY A 186 34.77 -11.45 1.15
N ILE A 187 33.56 -11.79 0.68
CA ILE A 187 33.05 -13.17 0.59
C ILE A 187 33.10 -13.66 -0.85
N VAL A 188 32.72 -12.79 -1.79
CA VAL A 188 32.88 -13.02 -3.22
C VAL A 188 34.25 -12.52 -3.65
N GLU A 189 35.12 -13.44 -4.05
CA GLU A 189 36.55 -13.14 -4.25
C GLU A 189 36.93 -12.95 -5.72
N ARG A 190 36.25 -13.64 -6.63
CA ARG A 190 36.53 -13.55 -8.07
C ARG A 190 35.22 -13.40 -8.83
N ILE A 191 35.10 -12.32 -9.61
CA ILE A 191 33.92 -11.99 -10.40
C ILE A 191 34.34 -11.81 -11.85
N SER A 192 33.63 -12.43 -12.78
CA SER A 192 33.78 -12.18 -14.21
C SER A 192 32.43 -12.17 -14.91
N VAL A 193 32.38 -11.62 -16.12
CA VAL A 193 31.16 -11.63 -16.94
C VAL A 193 30.86 -13.07 -17.36
N GLY A 194 29.63 -13.51 -17.11
CA GLY A 194 29.11 -14.80 -17.55
C GLY A 194 28.24 -14.65 -18.80
N ALA A 195 28.00 -15.77 -19.50
CA ALA A 195 27.01 -15.80 -20.57
C ALA A 195 25.60 -15.56 -20.00
N ASN A 196 24.71 -14.97 -20.80
CA ASN A 196 23.31 -14.83 -20.40
C ASN A 196 22.71 -16.19 -20.04
N GLN A 197 21.87 -16.21 -19.01
CA GLN A 197 21.24 -17.41 -18.49
C GLN A 197 19.72 -17.31 -18.63
N SER A 198 19.06 -18.42 -18.92
CA SER A 198 17.60 -18.48 -18.83
C SER A 198 17.16 -18.37 -17.37
N TYR A 199 16.30 -17.42 -17.07
CA TYR A 199 15.66 -17.27 -15.77
C TYR A 199 14.15 -17.46 -15.95
N ASN A 200 13.62 -18.47 -15.25
CA ASN A 200 12.18 -18.70 -15.17
C ASN A 200 11.65 -17.79 -14.08
N GLU A 201 10.90 -16.78 -14.48
CA GLU A 201 10.26 -15.85 -13.58
C GLU A 201 8.78 -16.15 -13.57
N ARG A 202 8.28 -16.51 -12.39
CA ARG A 202 6.86 -16.63 -12.17
C ARG A 202 6.30 -15.24 -11.94
N ARG A 203 5.59 -14.68 -12.91
CA ARG A 203 4.93 -13.38 -12.80
C ARG A 203 3.46 -13.56 -12.53
N THR A 204 2.96 -12.86 -11.52
CA THR A 204 1.53 -12.64 -11.38
C THR A 204 1.11 -11.64 -12.45
N ASN A 205 0.15 -12.00 -13.28
CA ASN A 205 -0.52 -11.03 -14.15
C ASN A 205 -1.31 -10.07 -13.25
N LEU A 206 -0.72 -8.90 -12.98
CA LEU A 206 -1.25 -7.93 -12.02
C LEU A 206 -2.62 -7.42 -12.45
N GLN A 207 -2.83 -7.25 -13.76
CA GLN A 207 -4.12 -6.83 -14.30
C GLN A 207 -5.20 -7.88 -14.02
N SER A 208 -4.95 -9.16 -14.36
CA SER A 208 -5.85 -10.27 -14.04
C SER A 208 -6.13 -10.37 -12.54
N LYS A 209 -5.09 -10.15 -11.72
CA LYS A 209 -5.22 -10.13 -10.27
C LYS A 209 -6.18 -9.02 -9.78
N GLN A 210 -5.97 -7.81 -10.27
CA GLN A 210 -6.78 -6.65 -9.89
C GLN A 210 -8.22 -6.78 -10.42
N THR A 211 -8.41 -7.32 -11.63
CA THR A 211 -9.74 -7.64 -12.20
C THR A 211 -10.51 -8.55 -11.27
N GLN A 212 -9.93 -9.69 -10.87
CA GLN A 212 -10.62 -10.61 -9.98
C GLN A 212 -10.98 -9.94 -8.64
N ILE A 213 -10.06 -9.20 -8.03
CA ILE A 213 -10.33 -8.47 -6.76
C ILE A 213 -11.56 -7.58 -6.88
N VAL A 214 -11.67 -6.81 -7.97
CA VAL A 214 -12.81 -5.90 -8.13
C VAL A 214 -14.08 -6.59 -8.53
N ASP A 215 -14.01 -7.66 -9.32
CA ASP A 215 -15.17 -8.48 -9.65
C ASP A 215 -15.77 -9.06 -8.36
N ASP A 216 -14.95 -9.61 -7.48
CA ASP A 216 -15.43 -10.16 -6.22
C ASP A 216 -15.94 -9.05 -5.28
N TYR A 217 -15.19 -7.96 -5.12
CA TYR A 217 -15.59 -6.84 -4.27
C TYR A 217 -16.87 -6.15 -4.75
N GLY A 218 -17.03 -6.01 -6.06
CA GLY A 218 -18.20 -5.44 -6.70
C GLY A 218 -19.43 -6.32 -6.59
N ASN A 219 -19.25 -7.64 -6.66
CA ASN A 219 -20.34 -8.62 -6.63
C ASN A 219 -20.72 -9.13 -5.23
N LEU A 220 -20.04 -8.71 -4.17
CA LEU A 220 -20.45 -9.01 -2.79
C LEU A 220 -21.88 -8.52 -2.55
N ASP A 221 -22.72 -9.39 -1.97
CA ASP A 221 -24.06 -8.98 -1.60
C ASP A 221 -24.02 -7.93 -0.47
N ALA A 222 -25.10 -7.16 -0.34
CA ALA A 222 -25.16 -6.03 0.59
C ALA A 222 -24.93 -6.46 2.06
N HIS A 223 -25.33 -7.67 2.44
CA HIS A 223 -25.11 -8.17 3.80
C HIS A 223 -23.65 -8.53 4.03
N GLN A 224 -23.03 -9.27 3.10
CA GLN A 224 -21.61 -9.61 3.16
C GLN A 224 -20.73 -8.35 3.18
N MET A 225 -21.04 -7.38 2.33
CA MET A 225 -20.38 -6.08 2.30
C MET A 225 -20.46 -5.38 3.65
N ASN A 226 -21.66 -5.24 4.20
CA ASN A 226 -21.88 -4.55 5.46
C ASN A 226 -21.11 -5.21 6.63
N VAL A 227 -21.15 -6.54 6.73
CA VAL A 227 -20.40 -7.29 7.75
C VAL A 227 -18.90 -7.07 7.63
N ALA A 228 -18.37 -7.10 6.40
CA ALA A 228 -16.95 -6.90 6.16
C ALA A 228 -16.50 -5.46 6.45
N GLU A 229 -17.26 -4.47 5.98
CA GLU A 229 -17.00 -3.06 6.23
C GLU A 229 -17.04 -2.73 7.73
N GLN A 230 -18.03 -3.24 8.46
CA GLN A 230 -18.14 -3.10 9.90
C GLN A 230 -16.92 -3.70 10.63
N ARG A 231 -16.54 -4.92 10.25
CA ARG A 231 -15.39 -5.62 10.85
C ARG A 231 -14.09 -4.87 10.65
N LEU A 232 -13.92 -4.25 9.48
CA LEU A 232 -12.68 -3.58 9.09
C LEU A 232 -12.67 -2.09 9.40
N GLY A 233 -13.81 -1.46 9.68
CA GLY A 233 -13.91 -0.02 9.89
C GLY A 233 -13.58 0.78 8.63
N VAL A 234 -14.07 0.33 7.47
CA VAL A 234 -13.83 0.93 6.15
C VAL A 234 -15.14 1.34 5.48
N ASN A 235 -15.06 2.07 4.37
CA ASN A 235 -16.20 2.58 3.61
C ASN A 235 -17.14 3.36 4.52
N ASP A 236 -18.39 2.95 4.61
CA ASP A 236 -19.37 3.63 5.46
C ASP A 236 -19.07 3.47 6.97
N TYR A 237 -18.25 2.50 7.36
CA TYR A 237 -17.79 2.34 8.75
C TYR A 237 -16.46 3.05 9.04
N ALA A 238 -15.89 3.78 8.08
CA ALA A 238 -14.72 4.63 8.34
C ALA A 238 -15.10 5.78 9.29
N SER A 239 -14.42 5.85 10.44
CA SER A 239 -14.74 6.82 11.50
C SER A 239 -13.46 7.42 12.11
N PRO A 240 -12.80 8.36 11.40
CA PRO A 240 -11.74 9.18 11.94
C PRO A 240 -12.27 10.22 12.95
N ASP A 241 -11.49 10.53 13.97
CA ASP A 241 -11.73 11.59 14.94
C ASP A 241 -11.08 12.93 14.55
N VAL A 242 -11.35 13.98 15.33
CA VAL A 242 -10.68 15.28 15.12
C VAL A 242 -9.16 15.11 15.23
N GLY A 243 -8.42 15.58 14.22
CA GLY A 243 -6.97 15.35 14.07
C GLY A 243 -6.63 14.01 13.40
N GLU A 244 -7.60 13.35 12.77
CA GLU A 244 -7.43 12.15 11.94
C GLU A 244 -7.94 12.44 10.53
N ALA A 245 -7.86 11.49 9.59
CA ALA A 245 -8.26 11.75 8.20
C ALA A 245 -9.02 10.60 7.55
N TYR A 246 -9.89 10.94 6.60
CA TYR A 246 -10.41 10.02 5.58
C TYR A 246 -9.47 9.97 4.38
N MET A 247 -9.37 8.80 3.75
CA MET A 247 -8.92 8.68 2.37
C MET A 247 -9.86 7.77 1.60
N ILE A 248 -10.21 8.14 0.38
CA ILE A 248 -10.89 7.29 -0.59
C ILE A 248 -10.03 7.11 -1.84
N THR A 249 -10.07 5.91 -2.44
CA THR A 249 -9.37 5.59 -3.69
C THR A 249 -10.18 4.58 -4.50
N SER A 250 -9.82 4.42 -5.77
CA SER A 250 -10.37 3.38 -6.63
C SER A 250 -9.63 2.05 -6.45
N ALA A 251 -10.37 0.96 -6.56
CA ALA A 251 -9.82 -0.37 -6.78
C ALA A 251 -10.04 -0.80 -8.24
N GLY A 252 -9.10 -1.56 -8.78
CA GLY A 252 -9.16 -2.15 -10.11
C GLY A 252 -7.96 -1.82 -10.99
N PRO A 253 -7.81 -2.55 -12.10
CA PRO A 253 -6.77 -2.25 -13.07
C PRO A 253 -7.14 -1.00 -13.87
N VAL A 254 -6.13 -0.20 -14.19
CA VAL A 254 -6.28 0.92 -15.13
C VAL A 254 -6.07 0.40 -16.55
N VAL A 255 -7.12 0.41 -17.36
CA VAL A 255 -7.09 0.01 -18.78
C VAL A 255 -7.46 1.21 -19.63
N GLY A 256 -6.56 1.65 -20.51
CA GLY A 256 -6.83 2.81 -21.38
C GLY A 256 -7.10 4.12 -20.62
N GLY A 257 -6.64 4.25 -19.37
CA GLY A 257 -6.91 5.42 -18.51
C GLY A 257 -8.25 5.37 -17.77
N GLN A 258 -8.93 4.22 -17.79
CA GLN A 258 -10.21 4.00 -17.13
C GLN A 258 -10.12 2.81 -16.16
N ILE A 259 -11.03 2.78 -15.19
CA ILE A 259 -11.26 1.66 -14.28
C ILE A 259 -12.75 1.32 -14.37
N HIS A 260 -13.05 0.03 -14.56
CA HIS A 260 -14.43 -0.45 -14.59
C HIS A 260 -15.02 -0.52 -13.17
N ASP A 261 -16.10 0.20 -12.91
CA ASP A 261 -16.89 0.09 -11.67
C ASP A 261 -17.91 -1.04 -11.82
N VAL A 262 -17.67 -2.14 -11.11
CA VAL A 262 -18.44 -3.39 -11.24
C VAL A 262 -19.88 -3.22 -10.75
N ARG A 263 -20.12 -2.42 -9.71
CA ARG A 263 -21.47 -2.23 -9.16
C ARG A 263 -22.34 -1.34 -10.02
N LYS A 264 -21.72 -0.33 -10.62
CA LYS A 264 -22.42 0.62 -11.50
C LYS A 264 -22.50 0.10 -12.94
N ASP A 265 -21.71 -0.92 -13.29
CA ASP A 265 -21.53 -1.41 -14.66
C ASP A 265 -21.14 -0.27 -15.61
N THR A 266 -20.14 0.52 -15.21
CA THR A 266 -19.69 1.70 -15.95
C THR A 266 -18.19 1.91 -15.83
N ASP A 267 -17.55 2.41 -16.89
CA ASP A 267 -16.15 2.78 -16.86
C ASP A 267 -15.99 4.20 -16.32
N MET A 268 -15.17 4.35 -15.28
CA MET A 268 -14.84 5.64 -14.70
C MET A 268 -13.43 6.04 -15.13
N VAL A 269 -13.25 7.33 -15.42
CA VAL A 269 -11.91 7.88 -15.69
C VAL A 269 -11.07 7.71 -14.44
N ALA A 270 -9.86 7.17 -14.57
CA ALA A 270 -8.87 7.05 -13.49
C ALA A 270 -8.26 8.42 -13.14
N SER A 271 -9.10 9.46 -13.06
CA SER A 271 -8.70 10.80 -12.65
C SER A 271 -8.82 10.89 -11.13
N PHE A 272 -7.72 11.27 -10.47
CA PHE A 272 -7.48 11.22 -9.02
C PHE A 272 -7.14 9.82 -8.48
N PRO A 273 -5.87 9.53 -8.17
CA PRO A 273 -5.50 8.24 -7.57
C PRO A 273 -6.07 8.08 -6.16
N TYR A 274 -6.43 9.17 -5.49
CA TYR A 274 -7.06 9.20 -4.16
C TYR A 274 -7.63 10.59 -3.85
N HIS A 275 -8.51 10.68 -2.85
CA HIS A 275 -8.99 11.91 -2.23
C HIS A 275 -8.95 11.80 -0.70
N TRP A 276 -8.65 12.89 -0.02
CA TRP A 276 -8.37 12.99 1.41
C TRP A 276 -9.23 14.06 2.07
N GLY A 277 -9.74 13.77 3.26
CA GLY A 277 -10.42 14.75 4.11
C GLY A 277 -9.92 14.65 5.54
N GLY A 278 -9.08 15.59 5.96
CA GLY A 278 -8.63 15.69 7.34
C GLY A 278 -9.74 16.24 8.25
N VAL A 279 -10.09 15.52 9.31
CA VAL A 279 -11.18 15.91 10.21
C VAL A 279 -10.71 16.99 11.17
N ILE A 280 -11.31 18.17 11.05
CA ILE A 280 -10.95 19.35 11.85
C ILE A 280 -12.00 19.69 12.91
N ALA A 281 -13.22 19.20 12.76
CA ALA A 281 -14.28 19.34 13.76
C ALA A 281 -15.35 18.25 13.59
N LYS A 282 -16.07 17.97 14.68
CA LYS A 282 -17.28 17.15 14.69
C LYS A 282 -18.40 17.91 15.39
N SER A 283 -19.64 17.76 14.91
CA SER A 283 -20.84 18.33 15.53
C SER A 283 -21.91 17.23 15.62
N GLY A 284 -22.02 16.58 16.78
CA GLY A 284 -22.81 15.37 16.87
C GLY A 284 -22.20 14.25 16.02
N SER A 285 -22.98 13.70 15.09
CA SER A 285 -22.53 12.72 14.09
C SER A 285 -21.93 13.35 12.83
N ASP A 286 -22.08 14.67 12.64
CA ASP A 286 -21.56 15.36 11.46
C ASP A 286 -20.06 15.59 11.58
N THR A 287 -19.37 15.50 10.45
CA THR A 287 -17.91 15.66 10.36
C THR A 287 -17.54 16.78 9.42
N VAL A 288 -16.71 17.72 9.89
CA VAL A 288 -16.16 18.81 9.09
C VAL A 288 -14.71 18.50 8.75
N THR A 289 -14.39 18.56 7.47
CA THR A 289 -13.09 18.20 6.92
C THR A 289 -12.39 19.41 6.30
N LEU A 290 -11.06 19.33 6.25
CA LEU A 290 -10.18 20.08 5.36
C LEU A 290 -9.66 19.10 4.32
N GLU A 291 -9.90 19.37 3.02
CA GLU A 291 -9.65 18.38 1.96
C GLU A 291 -8.72 18.90 0.86
N ASN A 292 -8.06 17.95 0.18
CA ASN A 292 -7.24 18.27 -0.98
C ASN A 292 -8.10 18.71 -2.17
N TYR A 293 -7.51 19.53 -3.04
CA TYR A 293 -8.24 20.25 -4.07
C TYR A 293 -8.85 19.31 -5.14
N ALA A 294 -10.18 19.14 -5.10
CA ALA A 294 -10.96 18.35 -6.06
C ALA A 294 -12.07 19.16 -6.76
N ARG A 295 -11.89 20.48 -6.91
CA ARG A 295 -12.82 21.33 -7.66
C ARG A 295 -12.53 21.23 -9.16
N LYS A 296 -13.40 20.56 -9.91
CA LYS A 296 -13.41 20.64 -11.39
C LYS A 296 -14.40 21.69 -11.91
N ASP A 297 -15.49 21.93 -11.17
CA ASP A 297 -16.70 22.52 -11.76
C ASP A 297 -17.07 23.91 -11.24
N GLU A 298 -16.63 24.32 -10.05
CA GLU A 298 -17.07 25.60 -9.47
C GLU A 298 -16.45 26.83 -10.16
N ASP A 299 -15.23 26.71 -10.69
CA ASP A 299 -14.49 27.82 -11.31
C ASP A 299 -14.21 27.61 -12.82
N GLY A 300 -14.63 26.48 -13.39
CA GLY A 300 -14.44 26.17 -14.82
C GLY A 300 -12.97 26.03 -15.27
N THR A 301 -12.03 25.94 -14.34
CA THR A 301 -10.59 25.77 -14.61
C THR A 301 -10.13 24.34 -14.36
N LYS A 302 -9.03 23.96 -15.02
CA LYS A 302 -8.38 22.64 -14.94
C LYS A 302 -8.21 22.18 -13.47
N PRO A 303 -8.14 20.86 -13.21
CA PRO A 303 -7.78 20.36 -11.88
C PRO A 303 -6.47 21.00 -11.42
N ASP A 304 -6.57 21.97 -10.50
CA ASP A 304 -5.40 22.58 -9.88
C ASP A 304 -4.83 21.55 -8.91
N THR A 305 -3.54 21.28 -9.03
CA THR A 305 -2.77 20.43 -8.11
C THR A 305 -2.52 21.14 -6.76
N GLY A 306 -3.39 22.07 -6.37
CA GLY A 306 -3.26 22.95 -5.21
C GLY A 306 -2.11 23.96 -5.31
N ALA A 307 -1.52 24.15 -6.51
CA ALA A 307 -0.28 24.91 -6.67
C ALA A 307 -0.50 26.39 -6.97
N GLU A 308 -1.64 26.75 -7.56
CA GLU A 308 -1.84 28.08 -8.11
C GLU A 308 -2.88 28.90 -7.32
N ASP A 309 -3.83 28.24 -6.67
CA ASP A 309 -4.98 28.91 -6.05
C ASP A 309 -4.85 29.18 -4.54
N GLY A 310 -4.13 28.32 -3.80
CA GLY A 310 -3.86 28.53 -2.36
C GLY A 310 -5.11 28.59 -1.43
N ARG A 311 -6.31 28.30 -1.94
CA ARG A 311 -7.56 28.23 -1.16
C ARG A 311 -7.67 26.87 -0.44
N ALA A 312 -8.11 26.90 0.82
CA ALA A 312 -8.45 25.70 1.58
C ALA A 312 -9.90 25.28 1.28
N TYR A 313 -10.13 23.97 1.09
CA TYR A 313 -11.46 23.41 0.86
C TYR A 313 -11.98 22.75 2.14
N PHE A 314 -13.18 23.16 2.56
CA PHE A 314 -13.85 22.58 3.72
C PHE A 314 -15.19 22.00 3.30
N GLN A 315 -15.48 20.78 3.74
CA GLN A 315 -16.76 20.13 3.49
C GLN A 315 -17.27 19.48 4.77
N MET A 316 -18.58 19.62 5.00
CA MET A 316 -19.30 18.92 6.05
C MET A 316 -20.00 17.70 5.45
N TYR A 317 -19.91 16.59 6.16
CA TYR A 317 -20.61 15.34 5.88
C TYR A 317 -21.51 15.02 7.05
N GLY A 318 -22.64 14.38 6.78
CA GLY A 318 -23.49 13.85 7.83
C GLY A 318 -22.93 12.57 8.43
N ALA A 319 -23.77 11.89 9.19
CA ALA A 319 -23.43 10.64 9.82
C ALA A 319 -23.03 9.54 8.79
N PRO A 320 -22.40 8.47 9.24
CA PRO A 320 -22.37 7.22 8.48
C PRO A 320 -23.78 6.75 8.10
N SER A 321 -23.97 6.29 6.86
CA SER A 321 -25.27 5.88 6.34
C SER A 321 -25.86 4.66 7.03
N HIS A 322 -25.02 3.80 7.62
CA HIS A 322 -25.44 2.69 8.47
C HIS A 322 -26.03 3.14 9.81
N LEU A 323 -25.78 4.38 10.24
CA LEU A 323 -26.40 4.98 11.43
C LEU A 323 -27.61 5.82 11.03
N GLU A 324 -27.50 6.60 9.95
CA GLU A 324 -28.56 7.47 9.46
C GLU A 324 -28.61 7.43 7.94
N ALA A 325 -29.56 6.67 7.40
CA ALA A 325 -29.73 6.51 5.96
C ALA A 325 -29.97 7.87 5.28
N GLY A 326 -29.17 8.17 4.25
CA GLY A 326 -29.29 9.41 3.46
C GLY A 326 -28.64 10.65 4.09
N SER A 327 -27.79 10.48 5.11
CA SER A 327 -27.05 11.57 5.75
C SER A 327 -25.82 12.06 4.96
N GLU A 328 -25.52 11.45 3.81
CA GLU A 328 -24.42 11.84 2.91
C GLU A 328 -23.06 11.82 3.62
N SER A 329 -22.63 10.62 4.00
CA SER A 329 -21.31 10.37 4.58
C SER A 329 -20.18 10.72 3.60
N PHE A 330 -18.94 10.90 4.10
CA PHE A 330 -17.77 11.14 3.24
C PHE A 330 -17.66 10.08 2.12
N HIS A 331 -17.89 8.81 2.46
CA HIS A 331 -17.87 7.72 1.49
C HIS A 331 -19.00 7.86 0.47
N GLU A 332 -20.24 8.16 0.88
CA GLU A 332 -21.39 8.31 -0.04
C GLU A 332 -21.23 9.47 -1.02
N VAL A 333 -20.64 10.59 -0.58
CA VAL A 333 -20.39 11.74 -1.44
C VAL A 333 -19.30 11.42 -2.45
N TRP A 334 -18.16 10.90 -2.00
CA TRP A 334 -16.99 10.70 -2.88
C TRP A 334 -17.04 9.43 -3.72
N SER A 335 -17.70 8.37 -3.28
CA SER A 335 -17.85 7.10 -4.03
C SER A 335 -18.45 7.27 -5.42
N ARG A 336 -19.11 8.41 -5.69
CA ARG A 336 -19.66 8.79 -7.01
C ARG A 336 -18.56 9.11 -8.02
N PHE A 337 -17.35 9.44 -7.56
CA PHE A 337 -16.20 9.85 -8.39
C PHE A 337 -15.10 8.79 -8.50
N PHE A 338 -15.19 7.69 -7.74
CA PHE A 338 -14.22 6.60 -7.73
C PHE A 338 -14.88 5.29 -8.16
N ALA A 339 -14.21 4.53 -9.04
CA ALA A 339 -14.61 3.17 -9.38
C ALA A 339 -14.24 2.20 -8.25
N ASN A 340 -15.14 1.25 -7.95
CA ASN A 340 -14.98 0.28 -6.86
C ASN A 340 -14.43 0.95 -5.59
N PRO A 341 -15.13 1.99 -5.09
CA PRO A 341 -14.57 2.95 -4.16
C PRO A 341 -14.30 2.28 -2.81
N VAL A 342 -13.10 2.52 -2.27
CA VAL A 342 -12.74 2.07 -0.93
C VAL A 342 -12.26 3.23 -0.07
N THR A 343 -12.85 3.40 1.12
CA THR A 343 -12.52 4.48 2.06
C THR A 343 -11.91 3.93 3.34
N ALA A 344 -10.85 4.57 3.84
CA ALA A 344 -10.21 4.25 5.10
C ALA A 344 -10.10 5.47 6.02
N ALA A 345 -10.02 5.20 7.32
CA ALA A 345 -9.65 6.16 8.34
C ALA A 345 -8.15 6.03 8.67
N PHE A 346 -7.44 7.15 8.67
CA PHE A 346 -6.05 7.26 9.08
C PHE A 346 -6.00 7.89 10.47
N LYS A 347 -5.67 7.05 11.45
CA LYS A 347 -5.73 7.40 12.86
C LYS A 347 -4.40 7.92 13.38
N ASN A 348 -4.47 8.88 14.31
CA ASN A 348 -3.26 9.37 14.96
C ASN A 348 -2.80 8.35 16.01
N THR A 349 -1.64 7.75 15.76
CA THR A 349 -1.03 6.71 16.60
C THR A 349 -0.68 7.18 18.01
N GLU A 350 -0.47 8.48 18.23
CA GLU A 350 -0.12 9.02 19.55
C GLU A 350 -1.33 9.15 20.50
N LYS A 351 -2.56 9.10 19.96
CA LYS A 351 -3.80 9.17 20.78
C LYS A 351 -4.19 7.84 21.42
N GLU A 352 -3.66 6.70 20.95
CA GLU A 352 -4.04 5.39 21.48
C GLU A 352 -3.34 5.03 22.81
N ASP A 353 -2.31 5.78 23.21
CA ASP A 353 -1.52 5.53 24.43
C ASP A 353 -1.90 6.44 25.62
N THR A 354 -3.01 7.18 25.54
CA THR A 354 -3.60 7.99 26.64
C THR A 354 -5.01 7.54 26.96
#